data_AF-X1PPX0-F1
#
_entry.id   AF-X1PPX0-F1
#
_cell.length_a   1.000
_cell.length_b   1.000
_cell.length_c   1.000
_cell.angle_alpha   90.00
_cell.angle_beta   90.00
_cell.angle_gamma   90.00
#
_symmetry.space_group_name_H-M   'P 1'
#
loop_
_entity.id
_entity.type
_entity.pdbx_description
1 polymer ?
#
loop_
_entity_poly.entity_id
_entity_poly.type
_entity_poly.pdbx_seq_one_letter_code
_entity_poly.pdbx_strand_id
1 'polypeptide(L)' 'MAKLLALPSTAIIDGFKGTIDFYVHRGIPCARAWPKSP' A
#
# COMPACT_ATOMS: atom_id res chain seq x y z
N MET A 1 8.43 -3.64 3.27
CA MET A 1 7.29 -4.13 2.48
C MET A 1 6.58 -5.16 3.35
N ALA A 2 5.32 -4.91 3.67
CA ALA A 2 4.46 -5.83 4.40
C ALA A 2 3.55 -6.54 3.40
N LYS A 3 3.45 -7.87 3.50
CA LYS A 3 2.52 -8.66 2.69
C LYS A 3 1.15 -8.62 3.34
N LEU A 4 0.12 -8.43 2.54
CA LEU A 4 -1.27 -8.43 2.99
C LEU A 4 -1.97 -9.69 2.46
N LEU A 5 -2.93 -10.19 3.23
CA LEU A 5 -3.79 -11.29 2.79
C LEU A 5 -4.74 -10.86 1.66
N ALA A 6 -5.15 -9.59 1.66
CA ALA A 6 -6.01 -8.98 0.65
C ALA A 6 -5.66 -7.49 0.51
N LEU A 7 -5.98 -6.90 -0.65
CA LEU A 7 -5.85 -5.46 -0.85
C LEU A 7 -6.99 -4.75 -0.09
N PRO A 8 -6.72 -3.68 0.68
CA PRO A 8 -7.76 -2.92 1.37
C PRO A 8 -8.70 -2.23 0.39
N SER A 9 -9.87 -1.79 0.88
CA SER A 9 -10.78 -0.96 0.08
C SER A 9 -10.12 0.37 -0.30
N THR A 10 -10.55 0.95 -1.41
CA THR A 10 -10.03 2.23 -1.92
C THR A 10 -10.13 3.34 -0.88
N ALA A 11 -11.20 3.39 -0.10
CA ALA A 11 -11.37 4.37 0.99
C ALA A 11 -10.25 4.32 2.04
N ILE A 12 -9.76 3.12 2.36
CA ILE A 12 -8.64 2.94 3.30
C ILE A 12 -7.34 3.41 2.62
N ILE A 13 -7.10 2.99 1.38
CA ILE A 13 -5.90 3.37 0.62
C ILE A 13 -5.79 4.89 0.51
N ASP A 14 -6.89 5.55 0.16
CA ASP A 14 -6.95 7.01 0.04
C ASP A 14 -6.70 7.72 1.38
N GLY A 15 -7.21 7.15 2.49
CA GLY A 15 -6.99 7.70 3.83
C GLY A 15 -5.52 7.67 4.29
N PHE A 16 -4.70 6.78 3.74
CA PHE A 16 -3.28 6.65 4.08
C PHE A 16 -2.32 7.24 3.04
N LYS A 17 -2.85 7.90 2.00
CA LYS A 17 -2.07 8.53 0.95
C LYS A 17 -1.04 9.50 1.55
N GLY A 18 0.22 9.39 1.13
CA GLY A 18 1.34 10.17 1.69
C GLY A 18 2.01 9.54 2.91
N THR A 19 1.43 8.49 3.51
CA THR A 19 2.02 7.76 4.65
C THR A 19 2.30 6.29 4.32
N ILE A 20 1.30 5.58 3.79
CA ILE A 20 1.42 4.16 3.38
C ILE A 20 0.98 4.03 1.93
N ASP A 21 1.82 3.38 1.13
CA ASP A 21 1.54 3.05 -0.26
C ASP A 21 1.12 1.58 -0.36
N PHE A 22 -0.10 1.35 -0.87
CA PHE A 22 -0.69 0.04 -1.07
C PHE A 22 -0.61 -0.32 -2.56
N TYR A 23 -0.03 -1.47 -2.87
CA TYR A 23 0.22 -1.89 -4.24
C TYR A 23 0.17 -3.41 -4.38
N VAL A 24 -0.01 -3.90 -5.60
CA VAL A 24 0.03 -5.34 -5.90
C VAL A 24 1.36 -5.66 -6.58
N HIS A 25 2.13 -6.57 -6.00
CA HIS A 25 3.38 -7.06 -6.60
C HIS A 25 3.25 -8.55 -6.93
N ARG A 26 3.30 -8.89 -8.23
CA ARG A 26 3.18 -10.28 -8.70
C ARG A 26 1.93 -11.00 -8.15
N GLY A 27 0.80 -10.30 -8.12
CA GLY A 27 -0.47 -10.82 -7.58
C GLY A 27 -0.55 -10.84 -6.05
N ILE A 28 0.50 -10.42 -5.33
CA ILE A 28 0.50 -10.34 -3.88
C ILE A 28 0.19 -8.91 -3.46
N PRO A 29 -0.89 -8.68 -2.69
CA PRO A 29 -1.16 -7.40 -2.08
C PRO A 29 -0.05 -7.03 -1.07
N CYS A 30 0.50 -5.82 -1.20
CA CYS A 30 1.61 -5.33 -0.42
C CYS A 30 1.34 -3.91 0.08
N ALA A 31 1.93 -3.59 1.24
CA ALA A 31 2.00 -2.23 1.77
C ALA A 31 3.47 -1.84 1.99
N ARG A 32 3.81 -0.57 1.76
CA ARG A 32 5.11 0.00 2.11
C ARG A 32 4.94 1.40 2.67
N ALA A 33 5.95 1.86 3.41
CA ALA A 33 6.03 3.28 3.75
C ALA A 33 6.06 4.10 2.46
N TRP A 34 5.37 5.25 2.46
CA TRP A 34 5.33 6.12 1.31
C TRP A 34 6.75 6.48 0.87
N PRO A 35 7.07 6.40 -0.43
CA PRO A 35 8.40 6.76 -0.91
C PRO A 35 8.67 8.22 -0.54
N LYS A 36 9.74 8.44 0.25
CA LYS A 36 10.27 9.78 0.44
C LYS A 36 10.89 10.20 -0.89
N SER A 37 10.62 11.41 -1.35
CA SER A 37 11.30 11.98 -2.52
C SER A 37 12.82 11.82 -2.35
N PRO A 38 13.56 11.61 -3.46
CA PRO A 38 15.01 11.47 -3.43
C PRO A 38 15.72 12.66 -2.78
#